data_AF-A0A6L6F698-F1
#
_entry.id   AF-A0A6L6F698-F1
#
_cell.length_a   1.000
_cell.length_b   1.000
_cell.length_c   1.000
_cell.angle_alpha   90.00
_cell.angle_beta   90.00
_cell.angle_gamma   90.00
#
_symmetry.space_group_name_H-M   'P 1'
#
loop_
_entity.id
_entity.type
_entity.pdbx_description
1 polymer ?
#
loop_
_entity_poly.entity_id
_entity_poly.type
_entity_poly.pdbx_seq_one_letter_code
_entity_poly.pdbx_strand_id
1 'polypeptide(L)'
;MSSLMDKNRGDVIVVFTASWRYFAVGAILALLGQFALLLHDSISHFSLAVSVGLFFASQYFIFRLWLDHHFFRLIYRQGDTQAFDNALGLLFPQSSRNPNRENRSMESRWEGTRKLFQRTSYCVVLLWGWLLFSLIF
;
A
#
# COMPACT_ATOMS: atom_id res chain seq x y z
N MET A 1 -11.73 -24.34 10.17
CA MET A 1 -10.55 -23.46 10.24
C MET A 1 -10.29 -22.91 8.85
N SER A 2 -10.28 -21.59 8.68
CA SER A 2 -10.05 -21.02 7.35
C SER A 2 -8.63 -21.35 6.90
N SER A 3 -8.49 -21.67 5.62
CA SER A 3 -7.25 -22.19 5.07
C SER A 3 -6.10 -21.16 5.12
N LEU A 4 -6.41 -19.89 5.41
CA LEU A 4 -5.44 -18.80 5.57
C LEU A 4 -4.95 -18.59 7.00
N MET A 5 -5.52 -19.23 8.03
CA MET A 5 -4.96 -19.18 9.40
C MET A 5 -3.71 -20.07 9.58
N ASP A 6 -3.38 -20.89 8.59
CA ASP A 6 -2.17 -21.70 8.61
C ASP A 6 -0.92 -20.82 8.59
N LYS A 7 -0.01 -21.05 9.54
CA LYS A 7 1.16 -20.22 9.80
C LYS A 7 2.06 -20.07 8.56
N ASN A 8 2.22 -21.16 7.80
CA ASN A 8 2.99 -21.16 6.56
C ASN A 8 2.40 -20.24 5.47
N ARG A 9 1.07 -20.14 5.40
CA ARG A 9 0.38 -19.27 4.43
C ARG A 9 0.36 -17.82 4.90
N GLY A 10 0.33 -17.60 6.22
CA GLY A 10 0.49 -16.29 6.83
C GLY A 10 1.84 -15.66 6.55
N ASP A 11 2.93 -16.44 6.63
CA ASP A 11 4.28 -15.95 6.32
C ASP A 11 4.40 -15.50 4.86
N VAL A 12 3.77 -16.21 3.91
CA VAL A 12 3.72 -15.79 2.50
C VAL A 12 2.99 -14.46 2.34
N ILE A 13 1.87 -14.25 3.06
CA ILE A 13 1.13 -12.98 3.04
C ILE A 13 1.96 -11.84 3.62
N VAL A 14 2.67 -12.08 4.72
CA VAL A 14 3.55 -11.09 5.35
C VAL A 14 4.70 -10.73 4.42
N VAL A 15 5.35 -11.71 3.79
CA VAL A 15 6.42 -11.46 2.80
C VAL A 15 5.89 -10.69 1.59
N PHE A 16 4.74 -11.09 1.05
CA PHE A 16 4.14 -10.41 -0.10
C PHE A 16 3.81 -8.95 0.21
N THR A 17 3.22 -8.68 1.37
CA THR A 17 2.90 -7.32 1.81
C THR A 17 4.14 -6.49 2.11
N ALA A 18 5.28 -7.11 2.46
CA ALA A 18 6.57 -6.41 2.63
C ALA A 18 7.09 -5.75 1.34
N SER A 19 6.51 -6.08 0.19
CA SER A 19 6.80 -5.45 -1.10
C SER A 19 6.49 -3.96 -1.16
N TRP A 20 5.78 -3.41 -0.16
CA TRP A 20 5.58 -1.95 0.00
C TRP A 20 6.90 -1.17 -0.09
N ARG A 21 8.02 -1.76 0.35
CA ARG A 21 9.36 -1.15 0.27
C ARG A 21 9.79 -0.90 -1.18
N TYR A 22 9.57 -1.87 -2.06
CA TYR A 22 9.95 -1.74 -3.47
C TYR A 22 9.09 -0.69 -4.18
N PHE A 23 7.79 -0.60 -3.85
CA PHE A 23 6.94 0.48 -4.34
C PHE A 23 7.39 1.86 -3.83
N ALA A 24 7.79 1.97 -2.57
CA ALA A 24 8.33 3.21 -2.00
C ALA A 24 9.58 3.68 -2.73
N VAL A 25 10.56 2.78 -2.89
CA VAL A 25 11.80 3.06 -3.61
C VAL A 25 11.50 3.42 -5.07
N GLY A 26 10.65 2.65 -5.74
CA GLY A 26 10.26 2.91 -7.13
C GLY A 26 9.57 4.26 -7.31
N ALA A 27 8.71 4.66 -6.37
CA ALA A 27 8.04 5.96 -6.41
C ALA A 27 9.02 7.13 -6.19
N ILE A 28 9.94 6.98 -5.23
CA ILE A 28 10.98 7.99 -4.98
C ILE A 28 11.89 8.12 -6.20
N LEU A 29 12.31 7.01 -6.80
CA LEU A 29 13.20 7.01 -7.96
C LEU A 29 12.54 7.71 -9.17
N ALA A 30 11.26 7.46 -9.42
CA ALA A 30 10.53 8.15 -10.48
C ALA A 30 10.43 9.66 -10.23
N LEU A 31 10.19 10.08 -8.98
CA LEU A 31 10.15 11.50 -8.61
C LEU A 31 11.53 12.17 -8.77
N LEU A 32 12.60 11.51 -8.33
CA LEU A 32 13.97 12.00 -8.54
C LEU A 32 14.30 12.13 -10.04
N GLY A 33 13.84 11.21 -10.87
CA GLY A 33 13.95 11.30 -12.33
C GLY A 33 13.28 12.57 -12.88
N GLN A 34 12.07 12.89 -12.41
CA GLN A 34 11.36 14.12 -12.81
C GLN A 34 12.11 15.39 -12.37
N PHE A 35 12.67 15.40 -11.16
CA PHE A 35 13.51 16.51 -10.71
C PHE A 35 14.78 16.65 -11.54
N ALA A 36 15.42 15.55 -11.92
CA ALA A 36 16.59 15.57 -12.79
C ALA A 36 16.27 16.15 -14.17
N LEU A 37 15.11 15.81 -14.75
CA LEU A 37 14.64 16.38 -16.01
C LEU A 37 14.35 17.89 -15.88
N LEU A 38 13.81 18.34 -14.75
CA LEU A 38 13.60 19.78 -14.50
C LEU A 38 14.94 20.53 -14.44
N LEU A 39 15.96 19.97 -13.77
CA LEU A 39 17.29 20.59 -13.68
C LEU A 39 17.98 20.71 -15.04
N HIS A 40 17.66 19.82 -15.98
CA HIS A 40 18.12 19.88 -17.36
C HIS A 40 17.22 20.75 -18.26
N ASP A 41 16.29 21.51 -17.67
CA ASP A 41 15.30 22.38 -18.34
C ASP A 41 14.50 21.67 -19.45
N SER A 42 14.36 20.35 -19.33
CA SER A 42 13.74 19.49 -20.35
C SER A 42 12.24 19.30 -20.12
N ILE A 43 11.70 19.77 -19.00
CA ILE A 43 10.27 19.64 -18.66
C ILE A 43 9.71 20.93 -18.07
N SER A 44 8.40 21.13 -18.22
CA SER A 44 7.70 22.25 -17.61
C SER A 44 7.42 22.03 -16.12
N HIS A 45 7.29 23.13 -15.36
CA HIS A 45 6.83 23.09 -13.97
C HIS A 45 5.46 22.41 -13.79
N PHE A 46 4.61 22.46 -14.82
CA PHE A 46 3.32 21.76 -14.81
C PHE A 46 3.49 20.24 -14.78
N SER A 47 4.41 19.69 -15.58
CA SER A 47 4.70 18.25 -15.59
C SER A 47 5.24 17.77 -14.24
N LEU A 48 6.06 18.59 -13.58
CA LEU A 48 6.53 18.29 -12.22
C LEU A 48 5.39 18.34 -11.20
N ALA A 49 4.47 19.31 -11.28
CA ALA A 49 3.32 19.39 -10.38
C ALA A 49 2.43 18.13 -10.48
N VAL A 50 2.19 17.63 -11.70
CA VAL A 50 1.47 16.36 -11.93
C VAL A 50 2.21 15.19 -11.28
N SER A 51 3.53 15.11 -11.47
CA SER A 51 4.38 14.07 -10.88
C SER A 51 4.34 14.07 -9.36
N VAL A 52 4.40 15.25 -8.74
CA VAL A 52 4.31 15.41 -7.28
C VAL A 52 2.93 14.98 -6.78
N GLY A 53 1.85 15.35 -7.47
CA GLY A 53 0.49 14.91 -7.13
C GLY A 53 0.33 13.38 -7.18
N LEU A 54 0.82 12.74 -8.26
CA LEU A 54 0.84 11.29 -8.40
C LEU A 54 1.71 10.63 -7.33
N PHE A 55 2.85 11.23 -6.98
CA PHE A 55 3.72 10.75 -5.92
C PHE A 55 2.98 10.72 -4.58
N PHE A 56 2.33 11.82 -4.16
CA PHE A 56 1.56 11.84 -2.90
C PHE A 56 0.42 10.82 -2.90
N ALA A 57 -0.30 10.67 -4.02
CA ALA A 57 -1.33 9.64 -4.15
C ALA A 57 -0.74 8.23 -3.98
N SER A 58 0.43 7.95 -4.58
CA SER A 58 1.12 6.67 -4.42
C SER A 58 1.57 6.44 -2.96
N GLN A 59 2.10 7.47 -2.30
CA GLN A 59 2.55 7.39 -0.90
C GLN A 59 1.41 7.04 0.06
N TYR A 60 0.20 7.55 -0.17
CA TYR A 60 -0.97 7.17 0.61
C TYR A 60 -1.23 5.66 0.55
N PHE A 61 -1.22 5.07 -0.64
CA PHE A 61 -1.46 3.64 -0.81
C PHE A 61 -0.31 2.79 -0.27
N ILE A 62 0.94 3.22 -0.46
CA ILE A 62 2.14 2.56 0.09
C ILE A 62 2.10 2.56 1.62
N PHE A 63 1.78 3.70 2.24
CA PHE A 63 1.62 3.80 3.69
C PHE A 63 0.51 2.87 4.21
N ARG A 64 -0.62 2.80 3.49
CA ARG A 64 -1.68 1.88 3.85
C ARG A 64 -1.24 0.42 3.75
N LEU A 65 -0.46 0.06 2.73
CA LEU A 65 0.10 -1.29 2.55
C LEU A 65 1.13 -1.63 3.65
N TRP A 66 1.93 -0.65 4.06
CA TRP A 66 2.86 -0.76 5.20
C TRP A 66 2.11 -1.06 6.51
N LEU A 67 1.02 -0.36 6.77
CA LEU A 67 0.21 -0.54 7.97
C LEU A 67 -0.46 -1.93 7.97
N ASP A 68 -1.05 -2.33 6.84
CA ASP A 68 -1.64 -3.67 6.66
C ASP A 68 -0.59 -4.79 6.90
N HIS A 69 0.64 -4.63 6.39
CA HIS A 69 1.73 -5.58 6.63
C HIS A 69 2.01 -5.78 8.13
N HIS A 70 2.08 -4.69 8.90
CA HIS A 70 2.33 -4.76 10.35
C HIS A 70 1.17 -5.40 11.10
N PHE A 71 -0.06 -5.13 10.68
CA PHE A 71 -1.26 -5.78 11.22
C PHE A 71 -1.28 -7.27 10.96
N PHE A 72 -1.01 -7.73 9.74
CA PHE A 72 -0.91 -9.16 9.47
C PHE A 72 0.19 -9.82 10.30
N ARG A 73 1.37 -9.19 10.38
CA ARG A 73 2.47 -9.71 11.20
C ARG A 73 2.08 -9.82 12.68
N LEU A 74 1.30 -8.88 13.20
CA LEU A 74 0.82 -8.93 14.59
C LEU A 74 -0.22 -10.04 14.80
N ILE A 75 -1.20 -10.16 13.90
CA ILE A 75 -2.23 -11.21 13.94
C ILE A 75 -1.59 -12.60 13.89
N TYR A 76 -0.68 -12.85 12.93
CA TYR A 76 -0.03 -14.16 12.79
C TYR A 76 0.95 -14.47 13.93
N ARG A 77 1.49 -13.45 14.62
CA ARG A 77 2.35 -13.65 15.80
C ARG A 77 1.56 -13.97 17.06
N GLN A 78 0.42 -13.31 17.26
CA GLN A 78 -0.40 -13.47 18.47
C GLN A 78 -1.39 -14.63 18.36
N GLY A 79 -1.82 -14.99 17.14
CA GLY A 79 -2.78 -16.07 16.91
C GLY A 79 -4.21 -15.75 17.34
N ASP A 80 -4.44 -14.63 18.04
CA ASP A 80 -5.75 -14.18 18.53
C ASP A 80 -6.27 -13.00 17.70
N THR A 81 -7.15 -13.30 16.76
CA THR A 81 -7.82 -12.30 15.92
C THR A 81 -8.84 -11.47 16.70
N GLN A 82 -9.42 -11.99 17.78
CA GLN A 82 -10.47 -11.30 18.54
C GLN A 82 -9.88 -10.21 19.44
N ALA A 83 -8.78 -10.51 20.13
CA ALA A 83 -8.05 -9.50 20.91
C ALA A 83 -7.53 -8.36 20.01
N PHE A 84 -7.05 -8.70 18.81
CA PHE A 84 -6.64 -7.73 17.81
C PHE A 84 -7.80 -6.82 17.36
N ASP A 85 -8.96 -7.38 17.04
CA ASP A 85 -10.13 -6.61 16.60
C ASP A 85 -10.68 -5.69 17.70
N ASN A 86 -10.66 -6.14 18.96
CA ASN A 86 -11.02 -5.33 20.12
C ASN A 86 -10.08 -4.13 20.28
N ALA A 87 -8.77 -4.33 20.20
CA ALA A 87 -7.79 -3.24 20.26
C ALA A 87 -7.99 -2.23 19.11
N LEU A 88 -8.27 -2.73 17.91
CA LEU A 88 -8.58 -1.91 16.74
C LEU A 88 -9.94 -1.20 16.84
N GLY A 89 -10.87 -1.70 17.66
CA GLY A 89 -12.13 -1.04 18.00
C GLY A 89 -11.93 0.17 18.90
N LEU A 90 -11.01 0.07 19.86
CA LEU A 90 -10.62 1.18 20.74
C LEU A 90 -9.89 2.28 19.97
N LEU A 91 -8.96 1.92 19.07
CA LEU A 91 -8.17 2.89 18.30
C LEU A 91 -8.98 3.58 17.19
N PHE A 92 -9.96 2.88 16.61
CA PHE A 92 -10.79 3.40 15.51
C PHE A 92 -12.29 3.18 15.79
N PRO A 93 -12.92 4.05 16.59
CA PRO A 93 -14.32 3.90 17.02
C PRO A 93 -15.30 3.85 15.85
N GLN A 94 -15.02 4.60 14.78
CA GLN A 94 -15.83 4.62 13.56
C GLN A 94 -15.82 3.27 12.82
N SER A 95 -14.75 2.49 12.95
CA SER A 95 -14.66 1.13 12.38
C SER A 95 -15.51 0.12 13.18
N SER A 96 -15.81 0.42 14.45
CA SER A 96 -16.62 -0.42 15.34
C SER A 96 -18.11 -0.37 15.06
N ARG A 97 -18.57 0.63 14.31
CA ARG A 97 -19.99 0.79 13.95
C ARG A 97 -20.42 -0.08 12.76
N ASN A 98 -19.48 -0.79 12.13
CA ASN A 98 -19.78 -1.65 10.98
C ASN A 98 -20.26 -3.03 11.47
N PRO A 99 -21.53 -3.41 11.24
CA PRO A 99 -22.10 -4.67 11.71
C PRO A 99 -21.43 -5.92 11.11
N ASN A 100 -20.64 -5.77 10.04
CA ASN A 100 -19.90 -6.87 9.42
C ASN A 100 -18.51 -7.13 10.04
N ARG A 101 -18.17 -6.51 11.18
CA ARG A 101 -16.84 -6.63 11.80
C ARG A 101 -16.66 -7.88 12.64
N GLU A 102 -17.69 -8.32 13.38
CA GLU A 102 -17.61 -9.49 14.27
C GLU A 102 -17.34 -10.82 13.54
N ASN A 103 -17.53 -10.86 12.22
CA ASN A 103 -17.33 -12.06 11.41
C ASN A 103 -16.35 -11.84 10.24
N ARG A 104 -15.44 -10.86 10.35
CA ARG A 104 -14.45 -10.57 9.29
C ARG A 104 -13.37 -11.65 9.22
N SER A 105 -13.61 -12.63 8.35
CA SER A 105 -12.67 -13.70 8.03
C SER A 105 -11.32 -13.17 7.52
N MET A 106 -10.27 -13.96 7.71
CA MET A 106 -8.93 -13.63 7.23
C MET A 106 -8.90 -13.44 5.70
N GLU A 107 -9.72 -14.20 4.98
CA GLU A 107 -9.96 -14.08 3.54
C GLU A 107 -10.47 -12.69 3.13
N SER A 108 -11.44 -12.13 3.87
CA SER A 108 -11.95 -10.78 3.60
C SER A 108 -10.88 -9.70 3.79
N ARG A 109 -10.03 -9.85 4.82
CA ARG A 109 -8.90 -8.95 5.08
C ARG A 109 -7.90 -9.01 3.93
N TRP A 110 -7.56 -10.21 3.49
CA TRP A 110 -6.62 -10.42 2.39
C TRP A 110 -7.12 -9.86 1.06
N GLU A 111 -8.41 -10.02 0.74
CA GLU A 111 -8.98 -9.47 -0.49
C GLU A 111 -8.89 -7.93 -0.53
N GLY A 112 -9.11 -7.28 0.61
CA GLY A 112 -8.92 -5.83 0.77
C GLY A 112 -7.48 -5.41 0.49
N THR A 113 -6.52 -6.08 1.11
CA THR A 113 -5.09 -5.78 0.90
C THR A 113 -4.62 -6.12 -0.52
N ARG A 114 -5.18 -7.15 -1.17
CA ARG A 114 -4.90 -7.46 -2.57
C ARG A 114 -5.37 -6.35 -3.51
N LYS A 115 -6.58 -5.81 -3.30
CA LYS A 115 -7.08 -4.64 -4.06
C LYS A 115 -6.19 -3.42 -3.83
N LEU A 116 -5.75 -3.20 -2.59
CA LEU A 116 -4.83 -2.13 -2.24
C LEU A 116 -3.47 -2.27 -2.93
N PHE A 117 -2.92 -3.48 -2.96
CA PHE A 117 -1.68 -3.79 -3.67
C PHE A 117 -1.79 -3.48 -5.17
N GLN A 118 -2.87 -3.90 -5.82
CA GLN A 118 -3.12 -3.59 -7.22
C GLN A 118 -3.19 -2.08 -7.46
N ARG A 119 -3.92 -1.33 -6.62
CA ARG A 119 -3.99 0.14 -6.71
C ARG A 119 -2.62 0.80 -6.53
N THR A 120 -1.84 0.32 -5.56
CA THR A 120 -0.47 0.79 -5.33
C THR A 120 0.40 0.59 -6.57
N SER A 121 0.34 -0.62 -7.14
CA SER A 121 1.06 -0.95 -8.38
C SER A 121 0.65 -0.05 -9.54
N TYR A 122 -0.66 0.13 -9.78
CA TYR A 122 -1.14 1.03 -10.83
C TYR A 122 -0.65 2.47 -10.65
N CYS A 123 -0.68 3.01 -9.42
CA CYS A 123 -0.17 4.35 -9.16
C CYS A 123 1.34 4.48 -9.44
N VAL A 124 2.14 3.49 -9.03
CA VAL A 124 3.59 3.51 -9.28
C VAL A 124 3.88 3.35 -10.78
N VAL A 125 3.18 2.46 -11.49
CA VAL A 125 3.31 2.31 -12.95
C VAL A 125 2.91 3.59 -13.67
N LEU A 126 1.82 4.26 -13.25
CA LEU A 126 1.43 5.55 -13.81
C LEU A 126 2.48 6.63 -13.58
N LEU A 127 3.09 6.68 -12.39
CA LEU A 127 4.17 7.62 -12.08
C LEU A 127 5.39 7.40 -13.00
N TRP A 128 5.77 6.15 -13.23
CA TRP A 128 6.83 5.79 -14.19
C TRP A 128 6.43 6.07 -15.64
N GLY A 129 5.19 5.78 -16.03
CA GLY A 129 4.67 6.10 -17.35
C GLY A 129 4.71 7.60 -17.64
N TRP A 130 4.38 8.41 -16.64
CA TRP A 130 4.49 9.87 -16.74
C TRP A 130 5.95 10.34 -16.86
N LEU A 131 6.88 9.72 -16.13
CA LEU A 131 8.33 9.98 -16.31
C LEU A 131 8.81 9.69 -17.73
N LEU A 132 8.46 8.52 -18.27
CA LEU A 132 8.86 8.17 -19.64
C LEU A 132 8.20 9.09 -20.67
N PHE A 133 6.95 9.49 -20.44
CA PHE A 133 6.26 10.46 -21.29
C PHE A 133 6.98 11.81 -21.30
N SER A 134 7.30 12.37 -20.12
CA SER A 134 8.05 13.62 -19.98
C SER A 134 9.48 13.58 -20.53
N LEU A 135 10.03 12.39 -20.74
CA LEU A 135 11.37 12.22 -21.31
C LEU A 135 11.35 12.24 -22.84
N ILE A 136 10.24 11.83 -23.45
CA ILE A 136 10.07 11.75 -24.91
C ILE A 136 9.50 13.05 -25.47
N PHE A 137 8.63 13.73 -24.71
CA PHE A 137 7.91 14.94 -25.10
C PHE A 137 8.25 16.11 -24.18
#